data_AF-A0A344TL84-F1
#
_entry.id   AF-A0A344TL84-F1
#
_cell.length_a   1.000
_cell.length_b   1.000
_cell.length_c   1.000
_cell.angle_alpha   90.00
_cell.angle_beta   90.00
_cell.angle_gamma   90.00
#
_symmetry.space_group_name_H-M   'P 1'
#
loop_
_entity.id
_entity.type
_entity.pdbx_description
1 polymer ?
#
loop_
_entity_poly.entity_id
_entity_poly.type
_entity_poly.pdbx_seq_one_letter_code
_entity_poly.pdbx_strand_id
1 'polypeptide(L)'
;MFEKIEEVRNYLFKYLETRLDLIKTETQERLENIAIRLIYLVVLLLLAGLTGIFLFIMLAVGINEWLDSRYLGFFVVFGLLAAGTVFWAGAGRQVQQAVRQLLFRVFNHK
;
A
#
# COMPACT_ATOMS: atom_id res chain seq x y z
N MET A 1 9.38 -57.88 2.62
CA MET A 1 10.16 -56.68 2.20
C MET A 1 9.32 -55.72 1.36
N PHE A 2 8.44 -56.19 0.47
CA PHE A 2 7.53 -55.35 -0.31
C PHE A 2 6.51 -54.55 0.52
N GLU A 3 5.94 -55.13 1.59
CA GLU A 3 4.97 -54.42 2.45
C GLU A 3 5.51 -53.13 3.11
N LYS A 4 6.77 -53.15 3.56
CA LYS A 4 7.40 -51.95 4.17
C LYS A 4 7.56 -50.80 3.17
N ILE A 5 7.79 -51.11 1.90
CA ILE A 5 7.93 -50.11 0.85
C ILE A 5 6.57 -49.46 0.57
N GLU A 6 5.49 -50.25 0.64
CA GLU A 6 4.12 -49.79 0.42
C GLU A 6 3.58 -48.96 1.59
N GLU A 7 3.93 -49.32 2.83
CA GLU A 7 3.67 -48.48 4.01
C GLU A 7 4.36 -47.12 3.91
N VAL A 8 5.67 -47.10 3.62
CA VAL A 8 6.43 -45.85 3.49
C VAL A 8 5.88 -44.99 2.34
N ARG A 9 5.47 -45.61 1.23
CA ARG A 9 4.77 -44.92 0.13
C ARG A 9 3.49 -44.26 0.62
N ASN A 10 2.64 -44.99 1.35
CA ASN A 10 1.38 -44.47 1.88
C ASN A 10 1.60 -43.32 2.89
N TYR A 11 2.57 -43.45 3.79
CA TYR A 11 2.90 -42.36 4.72
C TYR A 11 3.42 -41.12 4.00
N LEU A 12 4.26 -41.28 2.97
CA LEU A 12 4.75 -40.17 2.14
C LEU A 12 3.62 -39.50 1.34
N PHE A 13 2.72 -40.27 0.72
CA PHE A 13 1.58 -39.71 0.02
C PHE A 13 0.65 -38.95 0.96
N LYS A 14 0.34 -39.52 2.12
CA LYS A 14 -0.53 -38.88 3.11
C LYS A 14 0.08 -37.58 3.67
N TYR A 15 1.40 -37.57 3.85
CA TYR A 15 2.13 -36.37 4.24
C TYR A 15 2.17 -35.32 3.13
N LEU A 16 2.39 -35.72 1.88
CA LEU A 16 2.37 -34.84 0.71
C LEU A 16 0.98 -34.22 0.50
N GLU A 17 -0.08 -35.02 0.62
CA GLU A 17 -1.47 -34.58 0.56
C GLU A 17 -1.74 -33.53 1.63
N THR A 18 -1.34 -33.80 2.88
CA THR A 18 -1.46 -32.84 3.99
C THR A 18 -0.68 -31.55 3.70
N ARG A 19 0.54 -31.64 3.14
CA ARG A 19 1.35 -30.47 2.78
C ARG A 19 0.71 -29.64 1.67
N LEU A 20 0.14 -30.28 0.65
CA LEU A 20 -0.54 -29.61 -0.45
C LEU A 20 -1.82 -28.92 0.03
N ASP A 21 -2.59 -29.56 0.90
CA ASP A 21 -3.77 -28.97 1.51
C ASP A 21 -3.40 -27.77 2.39
N LEU A 22 -2.34 -27.88 3.20
CA LEU A 22 -1.83 -26.76 4.00
C LEU A 22 -1.40 -25.58 3.11
N ILE A 23 -0.66 -25.83 2.02
CA ILE A 23 -0.23 -24.76 1.09
C ILE A 23 -1.43 -24.10 0.42
N LYS A 24 -2.45 -24.87 0.02
CA LYS A 24 -3.66 -24.35 -0.59
C LYS A 24 -4.43 -23.45 0.37
N THR A 25 -4.64 -23.92 1.60
CA THR A 25 -5.34 -23.16 2.65
C THR A 25 -4.56 -21.90 3.02
N GLU A 26 -3.24 -22.00 3.21
CA GLU A 26 -2.38 -20.85 3.53
C GLU A 26 -2.38 -19.80 2.41
N THR A 27 -2.37 -20.24 1.15
CA THR A 27 -2.45 -19.33 0.00
C THR A 27 -3.81 -18.62 -0.04
N GLN A 28 -4.90 -19.34 0.22
CA GLN A 28 -6.24 -18.77 0.27
C GLN A 28 -6.39 -17.75 1.41
N GLU A 29 -5.93 -18.09 2.61
CA GLU A 29 -5.92 -17.17 3.76
C GLU A 29 -5.07 -15.93 3.50
N ARG A 30 -3.90 -16.07 2.86
CA ARG A 30 -3.06 -14.93 2.47
C ARG A 30 -3.77 -14.03 1.47
N LEU A 31 -4.42 -14.59 0.45
CA LEU A 31 -5.17 -13.83 -0.55
C LEU A 31 -6.37 -13.12 0.07
N GLU A 32 -7.11 -13.79 0.95
CA GLU A 32 -8.24 -13.21 1.67
C GLU A 32 -7.80 -12.04 2.56
N ASN A 33 -6.73 -12.23 3.34
CA ASN A 33 -6.19 -11.18 4.19
C ASN A 33 -5.69 -9.98 3.38
N ILE A 34 -5.05 -10.21 2.23
CA ILE A 34 -4.62 -9.14 1.31
C ILE A 34 -5.84 -8.41 0.75
N ALA A 35 -6.86 -9.13 0.30
CA ALA A 35 -8.08 -8.55 -0.25
C ALA A 35 -8.82 -7.69 0.78
N ILE A 36 -9.03 -8.21 1.99
CA ILE A 36 -9.68 -7.47 3.08
C ILE A 36 -8.88 -6.20 3.42
N ARG A 37 -7.56 -6.31 3.52
CA ARG A 37 -6.70 -5.15 3.81
C ARG A 37 -6.74 -4.11 2.69
N LEU A 38 -6.78 -4.54 1.43
CA LEU A 38 -6.92 -3.63 0.28
C LEU A 38 -8.26 -2.90 0.31
N ILE A 39 -9.37 -3.61 0.54
CA ILE A 39 -10.69 -3.00 0.64
C ILE A 39 -10.73 -1.97 1.76
N TYR A 40 -10.24 -2.33 2.95
CA TYR A 40 -10.16 -1.41 4.08
C TYR A 40 -9.33 -0.17 3.75
N LEU A 41 -8.16 -0.36 3.12
CA LEU A 41 -7.27 0.73 2.73
C LEU A 41 -7.92 1.65 1.70
N VAL A 42 -8.61 1.11 0.70
CA VAL A 42 -9.34 1.89 -0.31
C VAL A 42 -10.44 2.73 0.34
N VAL A 43 -11.26 2.12 1.20
CA VAL A 43 -12.32 2.82 1.94
C VAL A 43 -11.72 3.91 2.82
N LEU A 44 -10.66 3.61 3.58
CA LEU A 44 -9.98 4.57 4.43
C LEU A 44 -9.39 5.73 3.63
N LEU A 45 -8.76 5.47 2.47
CA LEU A 45 -8.24 6.53 1.59
C LEU A 45 -9.36 7.40 1.02
N LEU A 46 -10.51 6.82 0.68
CA LEU A 46 -11.66 7.60 0.23
C LEU A 46 -12.20 8.52 1.33
N LEU A 47 -12.40 8.00 2.55
CA LEU A 47 -12.84 8.80 3.68
C LEU A 47 -11.81 9.88 4.06
N ALA A 48 -10.53 9.52 4.12
CA ALA A 48 -9.46 10.46 4.42
C ALA A 48 -9.33 11.53 3.34
N GLY A 49 -9.47 11.15 2.06
CA GLY A 49 -9.47 12.06 0.92
C GLY A 49 -10.62 13.06 0.99
N LEU A 50 -11.85 12.58 1.21
CA LEU A 50 -13.02 13.45 1.40
C LEU A 50 -12.83 14.40 2.58
N THR A 51 -12.42 13.88 3.74
CA THR A 51 -12.17 14.68 4.94
C THR A 51 -11.09 15.74 4.67
N GLY A 52 -10.03 15.37 3.96
CA GLY A 52 -8.95 16.28 3.56
C GLY A 52 -9.45 17.40 2.65
N ILE A 53 -10.27 17.09 1.64
CA ILE A 53 -10.88 18.10 0.75
C ILE A 53 -11.71 19.10 1.57
N PHE A 54 -12.57 18.62 2.46
CA PHE A 54 -13.37 19.49 3.33
C PHE A 54 -12.50 20.35 4.26
N LEU A 55 -11.42 19.79 4.80
CA LEU A 55 -10.48 20.52 5.65
C LEU A 55 -9.78 21.64 4.88
N PHE A 56 -9.32 21.39 3.64
CA PHE A 56 -8.71 22.43 2.81
C PHE A 56 -9.71 23.53 2.41
N ILE A 57 -10.96 23.17 2.12
CA ILE A 57 -12.02 24.14 1.85
C ILE A 57 -12.27 24.99 3.10
N MET A 58 -12.37 24.37 4.27
CA MET A 58 -12.56 25.08 5.54
C MET A 58 -11.41 26.05 5.82
N LEU A 59 -10.15 25.64 5.60
CA LEU A 59 -9.00 26.52 5.73
C LEU A 59 -9.05 27.68 4.72
N ALA A 60 -9.38 27.40 3.46
CA ALA A 60 -9.48 28.44 2.44
C ALA A 60 -10.54 29.48 2.79
N VAL A 61 -11.71 29.03 3.29
CA VAL A 61 -12.79 29.92 3.74
C VAL A 61 -12.37 30.72 4.97
N GLY A 62 -11.72 30.11 5.96
CA GLY A 62 -11.21 30.85 7.12
C GLY A 62 -10.19 31.92 6.76
N ILE A 63 -9.31 31.64 5.78
CA ILE A 63 -8.38 32.63 5.25
C ILE A 63 -9.13 33.72 4.46
N ASN A 64 -10.16 33.37 3.69
CA ASN A 64 -10.99 34.35 2.97
C ASN A 64 -11.64 35.35 3.92
N GLU A 65 -12.20 34.88 5.05
CA GLU A 65 -12.80 35.75 6.07
C GLU A 65 -11.73 36.65 6.72
N TRP A 66 -10.54 36.13 6.99
CA TRP A 66 -9.46 36.92 7.58
C TRP A 66 -8.89 37.99 6.64
N LEU A 67 -8.86 37.72 5.33
CA LEU A 67 -8.38 38.64 4.30
C LEU A 67 -9.47 39.56 3.71
N ASP A 68 -10.71 39.46 4.22
CA ASP A 68 -11.89 40.16 3.69
C ASP A 68 -12.04 40.03 2.16
N SER A 69 -11.72 38.84 1.64
CA SER A 69 -11.65 38.59 0.21
C SER A 69 -12.29 37.27 -0.16
N ARG A 70 -13.07 37.28 -1.23
CA ARG A 70 -13.91 36.13 -1.63
C ARG A 70 -13.13 34.94 -2.20
N TYR A 71 -11.91 35.16 -2.69
CA TYR A 71 -11.15 34.15 -3.45
C TYR A 71 -9.68 34.00 -3.05
N LEU A 72 -9.11 34.93 -2.28
CA LEU A 72 -7.66 34.93 -2.01
C LEU A 72 -7.22 33.75 -1.13
N GLY A 73 -8.04 33.30 -0.19
CA GLY A 73 -7.80 32.12 0.63
C GLY A 73 -7.71 30.82 -0.18
N PHE A 74 -8.50 30.68 -1.25
CA PHE A 74 -8.34 29.56 -2.18
C PHE A 74 -7.02 29.64 -2.95
N PHE A 75 -6.60 30.85 -3.35
CA PHE A 75 -5.33 31.06 -4.06
C PHE A 75 -4.12 30.72 -3.19
N VAL A 76 -4.16 31.05 -1.90
CA VAL A 76 -3.11 30.70 -0.92
C VAL A 76 -3.03 29.19 -0.71
N VAL A 77 -4.18 28.53 -0.48
CA VAL A 77 -4.21 27.07 -0.31
C VAL A 77 -3.77 26.35 -1.57
N PHE A 78 -4.18 26.84 -2.75
CA PHE A 78 -3.71 26.31 -4.04
C PHE A 78 -2.20 26.49 -4.22
N GLY A 79 -1.65 27.66 -3.91
CA GLY A 79 -0.22 27.91 -3.97
C GLY A 79 0.58 26.97 -3.07
N LEU A 80 0.10 26.71 -1.85
CA LEU A 80 0.73 25.78 -0.91
C LEU A 80 0.70 24.33 -1.42
N LEU A 81 -0.44 23.87 -1.94
CA LEU A 81 -0.57 22.53 -2.54
C LEU A 81 0.29 22.38 -3.80
N ALA A 82 0.34 23.40 -4.66
CA ALA A 82 1.16 23.41 -5.87
C ALA A 82 2.65 23.38 -5.53
N ALA A 83 3.10 24.17 -4.55
CA ALA A 83 4.48 24.16 -4.07
C ALA A 83 4.85 22.79 -3.50
N GLY A 84 3.97 22.19 -2.69
CA GLY A 84 4.15 20.82 -2.18
C GLY A 84 4.27 19.79 -3.31
N THR A 85 3.44 19.92 -4.34
CA THR A 85 3.47 19.04 -5.52
C THR A 85 4.77 19.17 -6.30
N VAL A 86 5.25 20.39 -6.53
CA VAL A 86 6.53 20.65 -7.22
C VAL A 86 7.70 20.12 -6.38
N PHE A 87 7.68 20.33 -5.06
CA PHE A 87 8.69 19.79 -4.15
C PHE A 87 8.76 18.27 -4.22
N TRP A 88 7.60 17.60 -4.19
CA TRP A 88 7.51 16.14 -4.31
C TRP A 88 7.92 15.63 -5.69
N ALA A 89 7.51 16.30 -6.77
CA ALA A 89 7.91 15.97 -8.13
C ALA A 89 9.44 16.09 -8.32
N GLY A 90 10.07 17.08 -7.67
CA GLY A 90 11.53 17.20 -7.60
C GLY A 90 12.18 16.07 -6.79
N ALA A 91 11.58 15.72 -5.65
CA ALA A 91 12.04 14.63 -4.78
C ALA A 91 11.90 13.23 -5.42
N GLY A 92 11.02 13.06 -6.40
CA GLY A 92 10.89 11.81 -7.18
C GLY A 92 12.22 11.36 -7.82
N ARG A 93 13.11 12.30 -8.16
CA ARG A 93 14.46 11.98 -8.66
C ARG A 93 15.33 11.30 -7.59
N GLN A 94 15.18 11.67 -6.31
CA GLN A 94 15.90 11.05 -5.20
C GLN A 94 15.34 9.67 -4.85
N VAL A 95 14.01 9.50 -4.90
CA VAL A 95 13.37 8.21 -4.64
C VAL A 95 13.80 7.17 -5.69
N GLN A 96 13.88 7.54 -6.97
CA GLN A 96 14.39 6.63 -8.01
C GLN A 96 15.85 6.22 -7.78
N GLN A 97 16.69 7.12 -7.26
CA GLN A 97 18.08 6.81 -6.91
C GLN A 97 18.17 5.88 -5.70
N ALA A 98 17.37 6.10 -4.66
CA ALA A 98 17.31 5.25 -3.47
C ALA A 98 16.80 3.83 -3.79
N VAL A 99 15.76 3.71 -4.62
CA VAL A 99 15.22 2.41 -5.06
C VAL A 99 16.25 1.63 -5.89
N ARG A 100 17.00 2.31 -6.78
CA ARG A 100 18.11 1.66 -7.51
C ARG A 100 19.18 1.12 -6.57
N GLN A 101 19.56 1.86 -5.53
CA GLN A 101 20.58 1.43 -4.57
C GLN A 101 20.11 0.24 -3.71
N LEU A 102 18.81 0.16 -3.38
CA LEU A 102 18.25 -0.98 -2.65
C LEU A 102 18.13 -2.22 -3.53
N LEU A 103 17.77 -2.08 -4.82
CA LEU A 103 17.74 -3.19 -5.77
C LEU A 103 19.13 -3.82 -5.94
N PHE A 104 20.19 -3.01 -6.05
CA PHE A 104 21.56 -3.54 -6.10
C PHE A 104 21.95 -4.27 -4.82
N ARG A 105 21.53 -3.82 -3.64
CA ARG A 105 21.88 -4.45 -2.36
C ARG A 105 21.17 -5.80 -2.15
N VAL A 106 19.95 -5.97 -2.67
CA VAL A 106 19.20 -7.24 -2.60
C VAL A 106 19.70 -8.24 -3.65
N PHE A 107 20.07 -7.78 -4.85
CA PHE A 107 20.54 -8.68 -5.91
C PHE A 107 22.00 -9.11 -5.75
N ASN A 108 22.82 -8.35 -5.02
CA ASN A 108 24.24 -8.66 -4.78
C ASN A 108 24.49 -9.52 -3.53
N HIS A 109 23.44 -10.20 -3.03
CA HIS A 109 23.52 -11.15 -1.91
C HIS A 109 23.07 -12.57 -2.29
N LYS A 110 23.12 -12.90 -3.57
CA LYS A 110 23.21 -14.28 -4.08
C LYS A 110 24.64 -14.53 -4.56
#